data_AF-A0A1B6FJC6-F1
#
_entry.id   AF-A0A1B6FJC6-F1
#
_cell.length_a   1.000
_cell.length_b   1.000
_cell.length_c   1.000
_cell.angle_alpha   90.00
_cell.angle_beta   90.00
_cell.angle_gamma   90.00
#
_symmetry.space_group_name_H-M   'P 1'
#
loop_
_entity.id
_entity.type
_entity.pdbx_description
1 polymer ?
#
loop_
_entity_poly.entity_id
_entity_poly.type
_entity_poly.pdbx_seq_one_letter_code
_entity_poly.pdbx_strand_id
1 'polypeptide(L)'
;QTNHSGQWRCQFYSDDGNHTTSISVIVINNQTIYCPIEVTKDNKGVYTWPKTVAGHLVELPCAVETTQAQASYMCAHGGHWEQLFTDNCPFASETTRILEQFSKMNLNSSEGSVIESLRRFHNFTCDETRQLRDKVDIAFIATTVDNYLSHVPRERELGDLLVEVVNSVMKQSQEVLTEAQRSFNACSRLVSAVETIAHFTPAFQAQKGNVAVQEFAITRQGFHGLTCTWYSHHGAISDFLCFVANETAFIGTKDKVVEASIQVPARLFEQLE
;
A
#
# COMPACT_ATOMS: atom_id res chain seq x y z
N GLN A 1 18.12 30.79 -44.99
CA GLN A 1 17.78 30.36 -43.62
C GLN A 1 18.98 29.61 -43.06
N THR A 2 19.69 30.20 -42.11
CA THR A 2 20.79 29.51 -41.44
C THR A 2 20.26 28.96 -40.12
N ASN A 3 20.08 27.65 -40.05
CA ASN A 3 19.74 26.97 -38.81
C ASN A 3 21.05 26.80 -38.03
N HIS A 4 21.35 27.75 -37.14
CA HIS A 4 22.55 27.71 -36.28
C HIS A 4 22.33 26.86 -35.02
N SER A 5 21.14 26.27 -34.87
CA SER A 5 20.83 25.34 -33.78
C SER A 5 21.51 24.00 -34.04
N GLY A 6 22.16 23.44 -33.03
CA GLY A 6 22.87 22.16 -33.16
C GLY A 6 23.91 21.94 -32.08
N GLN A 7 24.63 20.83 -32.20
CA GLN A 7 25.74 20.48 -31.30
C GLN A 7 27.03 21.15 -31.79
N TRP A 8 27.51 22.14 -31.06
CA TRP A 8 28.77 22.83 -31.34
C TRP A 8 29.89 22.13 -30.59
N ARG A 9 30.92 21.70 -31.30
CA ARG A 9 32.10 21.06 -30.70
C ARG A 9 33.27 22.01 -30.75
N CYS A 10 33.86 22.29 -29.59
CA CYS A 10 35.16 22.90 -29.48
C CYS A 10 36.20 21.79 -29.43
N GLN A 11 37.10 21.76 -30.42
CA GLN A 11 38.22 20.84 -30.50
C GLN A 11 39.50 21.65 -30.28
N PHE A 12 40.24 21.30 -29.24
CA PHE A 12 41.53 21.88 -28.92
C PHE A 12 42.62 20.83 -29.14
N TYR A 13 43.61 21.19 -29.96
CA TYR A 13 44.76 20.36 -30.29
C TYR A 13 46.01 20.97 -29.68
N SER A 14 46.75 20.20 -28.89
CA SER A 14 48.06 20.59 -28.34
C SER A 14 49.04 19.42 -28.35
N ASP A 15 50.33 19.72 -28.23
CA ASP A 15 51.39 18.70 -28.15
C ASP A 15 51.22 17.76 -26.94
N ASP A 16 50.52 18.21 -25.89
CA ASP A 16 50.21 17.45 -24.66
C ASP A 16 48.87 16.66 -24.73
N GLY A 17 48.11 16.79 -25.84
CA GLY A 17 46.88 16.04 -26.07
C GLY A 17 45.74 16.85 -26.69
N ASN A 18 44.71 16.12 -27.13
CA ASN A 18 43.51 16.69 -27.76
C ASN A 18 42.33 16.69 -26.78
N HIS A 19 41.75 17.87 -26.55
CA HIS A 19 40.54 18.02 -25.72
C HIS A 19 39.36 18.42 -26.61
N THR A 20 38.25 17.67 -26.52
CA THR A 20 37.00 18.00 -27.22
C THR A 20 35.88 18.22 -26.21
N THR A 21 35.24 19.39 -26.25
CA THR A 21 34.05 19.72 -25.44
C THR A 21 32.90 20.07 -26.38
N SER A 22 31.69 19.59 -26.09
CA SER A 22 30.51 19.84 -26.92
C SER A 22 29.45 20.61 -26.14
N ILE A 23 28.81 21.60 -26.76
CA ILE A 23 27.68 22.36 -26.22
C ILE A 23 26.50 22.30 -27.19
N SER A 24 25.27 22.27 -26.69
CA SER A 24 24.07 22.39 -27.52
C SER A 24 23.65 23.85 -27.59
N VAL A 25 23.58 24.42 -28.78
CA VAL A 25 23.14 25.81 -29.00
C VAL A 25 21.77 25.76 -29.66
N ILE A 26 20.82 26.49 -29.10
CA ILE A 26 19.49 26.71 -29.69
C ILE A 26 19.37 28.19 -29.98
N VAL A 27 19.19 28.54 -31.27
CA VAL A 27 18.99 29.94 -31.65
C VAL A 27 17.53 30.32 -31.45
N ILE A 28 17.34 31.34 -30.61
CA ILE A 28 16.03 31.83 -30.19
C ILE A 28 15.57 32.91 -31.18
N ASN A 29 14.41 32.69 -31.80
CA ASN A 29 13.68 33.70 -32.56
C ASN A 29 12.55 34.24 -31.66
N ASN A 30 12.04 35.44 -31.93
CA ASN A 30 10.87 36.00 -31.23
C ASN A 30 9.60 35.13 -31.43
N GLN A 31 9.60 34.25 -32.43
CA GLN A 31 8.53 33.28 -32.70
C GLN A 31 8.78 31.90 -32.06
N THR A 32 9.88 31.70 -31.32
CA THR A 32 10.16 30.41 -30.66
C THR A 32 9.09 30.14 -29.60
N ILE A 33 8.46 28.98 -29.70
CA ILE A 33 7.42 28.52 -28.77
C ILE A 33 8.09 27.86 -27.56
N TYR A 34 7.57 28.13 -26.38
CA TYR A 34 8.08 27.61 -25.11
C TYR A 34 6.96 27.01 -24.29
N CYS A 35 7.29 25.98 -23.51
CA CYS A 35 6.51 25.61 -22.36
C CYS A 35 6.89 26.53 -21.16
N PRO A 36 5.89 26.98 -20.38
CA PRO A 36 6.14 27.81 -19.21
C PRO A 36 6.84 27.02 -18.10
N ILE A 37 7.32 27.71 -17.07
CA ILE A 37 7.77 27.02 -15.85
C ILE A 37 6.55 26.36 -15.20
N GLU A 38 6.66 25.09 -14.82
CA GLU A 38 5.56 24.33 -14.22
C GLU A 38 6.06 23.53 -13.00
N VAL A 39 5.20 23.35 -12.01
CA VAL A 39 5.51 22.54 -10.82
C VAL A 39 4.54 21.36 -10.78
N THR A 40 5.07 20.14 -10.85
CA THR A 40 4.27 18.93 -10.67
C THR A 40 4.55 18.31 -9.32
N LYS A 41 3.52 17.71 -8.70
CA LYS A 41 3.62 17.05 -7.39
C LYS A 41 2.87 15.72 -7.43
N ASP A 42 3.56 14.66 -7.06
CA ASP A 42 3.02 13.31 -6.93
C ASP A 42 3.67 12.57 -5.73
N ASN A 43 3.46 11.25 -5.65
CA ASN A 43 4.05 10.40 -4.61
C ASN A 43 5.54 10.08 -4.85
N LYS A 44 6.11 10.50 -5.99
CA LYS A 44 7.53 10.42 -6.34
C LYS A 44 8.27 11.70 -6.01
N GLY A 45 7.57 12.82 -5.83
CA GLY A 45 8.14 14.06 -5.29
C GLY A 45 7.49 15.33 -5.83
N VAL A 46 8.23 16.43 -5.71
CA VAL A 46 7.87 17.73 -6.29
C VAL A 46 8.93 18.11 -7.30
N TYR A 47 8.53 18.34 -8.54
CA TYR A 47 9.42 18.66 -9.65
C TYR A 47 9.11 20.05 -10.19
N THR A 48 10.15 20.88 -10.32
CA THR A 48 10.05 22.21 -10.93
C THR A 48 10.65 22.16 -12.33
N TRP A 49 9.80 22.19 -13.34
CA TRP A 49 10.17 22.10 -14.73
C TRP A 49 10.57 23.48 -15.27
N PRO A 50 11.80 23.67 -15.75
CA PRO A 50 12.26 24.95 -16.24
C PRO A 50 11.57 25.32 -17.55
N LYS A 51 11.54 26.62 -17.85
CA LYS A 51 11.06 27.12 -19.15
C LYS A 51 11.85 26.45 -20.28
N THR A 52 11.16 25.71 -21.15
CA THR A 52 11.78 24.82 -22.14
C THR A 52 11.27 25.12 -23.54
N VAL A 53 12.15 25.02 -24.53
CA VAL A 53 11.77 25.21 -25.95
C VAL A 53 10.90 24.04 -26.41
N ALA A 54 9.85 24.34 -27.17
CA ALA A 54 8.96 23.35 -27.76
C ALA A 54 9.73 22.22 -28.49
N GLY A 55 9.27 20.98 -28.35
CA GLY A 55 9.89 19.78 -28.96
C GLY A 55 11.05 19.17 -28.17
N HIS A 56 11.27 19.57 -26.91
CA HIS A 56 12.36 19.04 -26.08
C HIS A 56 11.82 18.26 -24.88
N LEU A 57 12.48 17.14 -24.59
CA LEU A 57 12.32 16.39 -23.34
C LEU A 57 13.21 17.03 -22.27
N VAL A 58 12.63 17.28 -21.10
CA VAL A 58 13.39 17.67 -19.91
C VAL A 58 13.55 16.46 -19.02
N GLU A 59 14.77 16.25 -18.55
CA GLU A 59 15.09 15.24 -17.55
C GLU A 59 15.60 15.94 -16.29
N LEU A 60 14.99 15.62 -15.16
CA LEU A 60 15.36 16.11 -13.84
C LEU A 60 15.80 14.94 -12.95
N PRO A 61 16.75 15.15 -12.03
CA PRO A 61 17.03 14.15 -11.01
C PRO A 61 15.76 13.88 -10.19
N CYS A 62 15.57 12.62 -9.76
CA CYS A 62 14.48 12.27 -8.86
C CYS A 62 14.57 13.08 -7.55
N ALA A 63 13.42 13.32 -6.91
CA ALA A 63 13.37 14.08 -5.66
C ALA A 63 14.14 13.43 -4.50
N VAL A 64 14.31 12.11 -4.56
CA VAL A 64 15.20 11.35 -3.69
C VAL A 64 16.44 10.98 -4.49
N GLU A 65 17.61 11.21 -3.92
CA GLU A 65 18.89 10.98 -4.62
C GLU A 65 19.04 9.52 -5.07
N THR A 66 19.22 9.33 -6.37
CA THR A 66 19.55 8.05 -7.01
C THR A 66 20.44 8.31 -8.21
N THR A 67 21.33 7.37 -8.50
CA THR A 67 22.30 7.49 -9.59
C THR A 67 21.77 7.00 -10.94
N GLN A 68 20.59 6.38 -10.98
CA GLN A 68 20.12 5.60 -12.15
C GLN A 68 18.73 6.00 -12.65
N ALA A 69 17.99 6.83 -11.92
CA ALA A 69 16.63 7.20 -12.27
C ALA A 69 16.49 8.72 -12.39
N GLN A 70 15.68 9.14 -13.37
CA GLN A 70 15.34 10.54 -13.63
C GLN A 70 13.84 10.65 -13.90
N ALA A 71 13.27 11.78 -13.52
CA ALA A 71 11.93 12.17 -13.92
C ALA A 71 12.03 12.88 -15.27
N SER A 72 11.07 12.64 -16.16
CA SER A 72 11.04 13.30 -17.45
C SER A 72 9.68 13.93 -17.77
N TYR A 73 9.71 15.03 -18.54
CA TYR A 73 8.51 15.73 -18.99
C TYR A 73 8.76 16.34 -20.36
N MET A 74 7.83 16.14 -21.29
CA MET A 74 8.00 16.58 -22.68
C MET A 74 7.33 17.93 -22.88
N CYS A 75 8.09 18.89 -23.41
CA CYS A 75 7.51 20.13 -23.92
C CYS A 75 7.04 19.89 -25.36
N ALA A 76 5.73 19.84 -25.57
CA ALA A 76 5.13 19.58 -26.87
C ALA A 76 5.49 20.68 -27.89
N HIS A 77 5.37 20.37 -29.18
CA HIS A 77 5.58 21.34 -30.25
C HIS A 77 4.63 22.54 -30.17
N GLY A 78 3.46 22.38 -29.54
CA GLY A 78 2.47 23.43 -29.30
C GLY A 78 2.76 24.35 -28.10
N GLY A 79 3.82 24.11 -27.33
CA GLY A 79 4.16 24.94 -26.17
C GLY A 79 3.38 24.64 -24.89
N HIS A 80 2.82 23.44 -24.79
CA HIS A 80 2.26 22.91 -23.54
C HIS A 80 3.05 21.67 -23.11
N TRP A 81 3.05 21.38 -21.82
CA TRP A 81 3.67 20.19 -21.30
C TRP A 81 2.79 18.95 -21.51
N GLU A 82 3.41 17.80 -21.78
CA GLU A 82 2.73 16.51 -21.93
C GLU A 82 3.65 15.35 -21.56
N GLN A 83 3.07 14.16 -21.32
CA GLN A 83 3.83 12.93 -21.02
C GLN A 83 4.77 13.07 -19.81
N LEU A 84 4.22 13.47 -18.66
CA LEU A 84 4.96 13.42 -17.39
C LEU A 84 5.28 11.96 -17.04
N PHE A 85 6.55 11.66 -16.78
CA PHE A 85 7.00 10.32 -16.42
C PHE A 85 7.89 10.36 -15.19
N THR A 86 7.36 9.86 -14.07
CA THR A 86 8.05 9.81 -12.77
C THR A 86 8.15 8.38 -12.20
N ASP A 87 7.64 7.37 -12.93
CA ASP A 87 7.49 5.99 -12.42
C ASP A 87 8.81 5.34 -12.03
N ASN A 88 9.90 5.64 -12.74
CA ASN A 88 11.24 5.13 -12.45
C ASN A 88 11.85 5.74 -11.18
N CYS A 89 11.30 6.84 -10.69
CA CYS A 89 11.78 7.44 -9.45
C CYS A 89 11.29 6.65 -8.23
N PRO A 90 12.11 6.57 -7.17
CA PRO A 90 11.66 6.04 -5.89
C PRO A 90 10.59 6.94 -5.28
N PHE A 91 9.78 6.38 -4.38
CA PHE A 91 8.79 7.18 -3.64
C PHE A 91 9.48 8.23 -2.75
N ALA A 92 8.89 9.42 -2.67
CA ALA A 92 9.43 10.50 -1.85
C ALA A 92 9.40 10.16 -0.34
N SER A 93 8.33 9.50 0.09
CA SER A 93 8.14 9.03 1.47
C SER A 93 9.02 7.82 1.78
N GLU A 94 9.80 7.91 2.86
CA GLU A 94 10.59 6.77 3.35
C GLU A 94 9.71 5.59 3.75
N THR A 95 8.58 5.85 4.41
CA THR A 95 7.61 4.82 4.78
C THR A 95 7.17 4.01 3.57
N THR A 96 6.79 4.69 2.49
CA THR A 96 6.32 4.06 1.25
C THR A 96 7.42 3.22 0.61
N ARG A 97 8.68 3.68 0.61
CA ARG A 97 9.82 2.90 0.09
C ARG A 97 10.05 1.62 0.89
N ILE A 98 9.95 1.69 2.22
CA ILE A 98 10.13 0.51 3.08
C ILE A 98 9.00 -0.49 2.86
N LEU A 99 7.74 -0.03 2.77
CA LEU A 99 6.59 -0.88 2.46
C LEU A 99 6.72 -1.53 1.07
N GLU A 100 7.20 -0.78 0.08
CA GLU A 100 7.50 -1.32 -1.24
C GLU A 100 8.52 -2.48 -1.15
N GLN A 101 9.59 -2.33 -0.36
CA GLN A 101 10.58 -3.39 -0.17
C GLN A 101 9.96 -4.65 0.46
N PHE A 102 9.11 -4.51 1.48
CA PHE A 102 8.40 -5.64 2.07
C PHE A 102 7.48 -6.33 1.05
N SER A 103 6.80 -5.57 0.19
CA SER A 103 5.90 -6.14 -0.83
C SER A 103 6.63 -6.95 -1.92
N LYS A 104 7.91 -6.65 -2.15
CA LYS A 104 8.78 -7.30 -3.14
C LYS A 104 9.71 -8.36 -2.55
N MET A 105 9.70 -8.54 -1.24
CA MET A 105 10.59 -9.48 -0.56
C MET A 105 10.27 -10.92 -0.96
N ASN A 106 11.31 -11.69 -1.30
CA ASN A 106 11.16 -13.11 -1.63
C ASN A 106 11.10 -13.96 -0.35
N LEU A 107 9.98 -14.64 -0.14
CA LEU A 107 9.71 -15.46 1.03
C LEU A 107 10.13 -16.94 0.88
N ASN A 108 10.83 -17.32 -0.19
CA ASN A 108 11.33 -18.69 -0.43
C ASN A 108 12.46 -19.15 0.52
N SER A 109 12.67 -18.46 1.64
CA SER A 109 13.69 -18.76 2.64
C SER A 109 13.21 -19.83 3.65
N SER A 110 14.10 -20.31 4.52
CA SER A 110 13.74 -21.21 5.62
C SER A 110 12.66 -20.62 6.54
N GLU A 111 11.87 -21.47 7.20
CA GLU A 111 10.71 -21.09 8.02
C GLU A 111 11.03 -20.03 9.08
N GLY A 112 12.15 -20.17 9.79
CA GLY A 112 12.60 -19.18 10.78
C GLY A 112 12.91 -17.79 10.21
N SER A 113 13.22 -17.69 8.91
CA SER A 113 13.44 -16.40 8.23
C SER A 113 12.11 -15.70 7.91
N VAL A 114 11.06 -16.46 7.60
CA VAL A 114 9.73 -15.92 7.23
C VAL A 114 9.09 -15.24 8.43
N ILE A 115 9.11 -15.88 9.61
CA ILE A 115 8.50 -15.32 10.81
C ILE A 115 9.24 -14.08 11.34
N GLU A 116 10.57 -14.08 11.30
CA GLU A 116 11.37 -12.93 11.70
C GLU A 116 11.14 -11.74 10.75
N SER A 117 11.02 -12.01 9.45
CA SER A 117 10.64 -11.00 8.48
C SER A 117 9.25 -10.43 8.75
N LEU A 118 8.26 -11.30 9.03
CA LEU A 118 6.91 -10.84 9.39
C LEU A 118 6.91 -9.98 10.66
N ARG A 119 7.68 -10.35 11.70
CA ARG A 119 7.80 -9.55 12.92
C ARG A 119 8.35 -8.16 12.64
N ARG A 120 9.33 -8.03 11.74
CA ARG A 120 9.85 -6.72 11.30
C ARG A 120 8.79 -5.91 10.57
N PHE A 121 8.07 -6.53 9.64
CA PHE A 121 6.97 -5.90 8.93
C PHE A 121 5.83 -5.45 9.87
N HIS A 122 5.45 -6.33 10.80
CA HIS A 122 4.47 -6.05 11.85
C HIS A 122 4.90 -4.85 12.69
N ASN A 123 6.11 -4.87 13.25
CA ASN A 123 6.60 -3.77 14.11
C ASN A 123 6.69 -2.45 13.34
N PHE A 124 7.02 -2.51 12.06
CA PHE A 124 7.04 -1.32 11.20
C PHE A 124 5.64 -0.74 10.98
N THR A 125 4.65 -1.60 10.69
CA THR A 125 3.28 -1.21 10.32
C THR A 125 2.39 -0.88 11.53
N CYS A 126 2.67 -1.45 12.69
CA CYS A 126 1.94 -1.22 13.94
C CYS A 126 2.50 -0.06 14.78
N ASP A 127 3.58 0.59 14.35
CA ASP A 127 4.14 1.76 15.03
C ASP A 127 3.25 2.99 14.84
N GLU A 128 2.59 3.42 15.91
CA GLU A 128 1.64 4.54 15.90
C GLU A 128 2.28 5.90 15.60
N THR A 129 3.61 6.01 15.66
CA THR A 129 4.32 7.23 15.27
C THR A 129 4.37 7.42 13.75
N ARG A 130 4.16 6.35 12.97
CA ARG A 130 4.15 6.39 11.52
C ARG A 130 2.74 6.67 11.01
N GLN A 131 2.64 7.58 10.05
CA GLN A 131 1.38 7.88 9.38
C GLN A 131 1.40 7.30 7.96
N LEU A 132 0.44 6.43 7.65
CA LEU A 132 0.21 5.91 6.31
C LEU A 132 -0.66 6.92 5.57
N ARG A 133 0.01 7.82 4.84
CA ARG A 133 -0.64 8.98 4.22
C ARG A 133 -1.04 8.74 2.78
N ASP A 134 -0.45 7.74 2.12
CA ASP A 134 -0.69 7.45 0.73
C ASP A 134 -1.51 6.16 0.55
N LYS A 135 -2.40 6.17 -0.44
CA LYS A 135 -3.14 4.97 -0.88
C LYS A 135 -2.20 3.81 -1.25
N VAL A 136 -1.00 4.11 -1.77
CA VAL A 136 -0.02 3.07 -2.12
C VAL A 136 0.60 2.39 -0.90
N ASP A 137 0.64 3.07 0.26
CA ASP A 137 1.13 2.46 1.51
C ASP A 137 0.25 1.26 1.88
N ILE A 138 -1.07 1.46 1.84
CA ILE A 138 -2.07 0.42 2.12
C ILE A 138 -2.03 -0.69 1.06
N ALA A 139 -1.79 -0.34 -0.21
CA ALA A 139 -1.66 -1.31 -1.29
C ALA A 139 -0.43 -2.21 -1.11
N PHE A 140 0.70 -1.65 -0.68
CA PHE A 140 1.89 -2.43 -0.35
C PHE A 140 1.66 -3.32 0.86
N ILE A 141 1.02 -2.81 1.92
CA ILE A 141 0.66 -3.62 3.09
C ILE A 141 -0.23 -4.81 2.70
N ALA A 142 -1.28 -4.58 1.89
CA ALA A 142 -2.15 -5.66 1.40
C ALA A 142 -1.37 -6.69 0.59
N THR A 143 -0.45 -6.25 -0.27
CA THR A 143 0.42 -7.15 -1.04
C THR A 143 1.36 -7.95 -0.17
N THR A 144 1.97 -7.32 0.84
CA THR A 144 2.81 -8.02 1.79
C THR A 144 2.01 -9.06 2.58
N VAL A 145 0.82 -8.72 3.07
CA VAL A 145 -0.08 -9.66 3.77
C VAL A 145 -0.40 -10.86 2.87
N ASP A 146 -0.81 -10.63 1.62
CA ASP A 146 -1.11 -11.68 0.65
C ASP A 146 0.08 -12.64 0.44
N ASN A 147 1.31 -12.11 0.36
CA ASN A 147 2.51 -12.92 0.20
C ASN A 147 2.70 -13.90 1.38
N TYR A 148 2.41 -13.48 2.60
CA TYR A 148 2.53 -14.32 3.80
C TYR A 148 1.42 -15.36 3.94
N LEU A 149 0.24 -15.17 3.31
CA LEU A 149 -0.90 -16.09 3.45
C LEU A 149 -0.55 -17.54 3.08
N SER A 150 0.32 -17.73 2.09
CA SER A 150 0.76 -19.07 1.65
C SER A 150 1.53 -19.86 2.73
N HIS A 151 2.06 -19.17 3.74
CA HIS A 151 2.85 -19.75 4.84
C HIS A 151 2.02 -20.02 6.10
N VAL A 152 0.83 -19.40 6.24
CA VAL A 152 -0.05 -19.53 7.42
C VAL A 152 -0.41 -20.99 7.77
N PRO A 153 -0.69 -21.91 6.81
CA PRO A 153 -1.01 -23.29 7.15
C PRO A 153 0.12 -24.05 7.88
N ARG A 154 1.37 -23.63 7.66
CA ARG A 154 2.57 -24.23 8.27
C ARG A 154 2.94 -23.54 9.58
N GLU A 155 2.80 -22.21 9.62
CA GLU A 155 3.22 -21.35 10.71
C GLU A 155 2.04 -20.57 11.28
N ARG A 156 1.34 -21.16 12.26
CA ARG A 156 0.11 -20.58 12.82
C ARG A 156 0.30 -19.22 13.52
N GLU A 157 1.51 -18.96 14.06
CA GLU A 157 1.84 -17.68 14.69
C GLU A 157 1.72 -16.50 13.70
N LEU A 158 1.92 -16.75 12.39
CA LEU A 158 1.78 -15.70 11.38
C LEU A 158 0.36 -15.13 11.34
N GLY A 159 -0.65 -15.97 11.61
CA GLY A 159 -2.06 -15.57 11.56
C GLY A 159 -2.38 -14.40 12.50
N ASP A 160 -1.97 -14.49 13.77
CA ASP A 160 -2.26 -13.42 14.75
C ASP A 160 -1.53 -12.12 14.41
N LEU A 161 -0.26 -12.21 14.00
CA LEU A 161 0.54 -11.05 13.58
C LEU A 161 -0.07 -10.36 12.35
N LEU A 162 -0.53 -11.13 11.35
CA LEU A 162 -1.16 -10.56 10.16
C LEU A 162 -2.51 -9.90 10.50
N VAL A 163 -3.32 -10.47 11.39
CA VAL A 163 -4.57 -9.83 11.85
C VAL A 163 -4.27 -8.54 12.61
N GLU A 164 -3.18 -8.47 13.40
CA GLU A 164 -2.75 -7.23 14.04
C GLU A 164 -2.33 -6.15 13.01
N VAL A 165 -1.65 -6.55 11.93
CA VAL A 165 -1.35 -5.63 10.82
C VAL A 165 -2.63 -5.07 10.21
N VAL A 166 -3.63 -5.93 9.94
CA VAL A 166 -4.94 -5.48 9.43
C VAL A 166 -5.62 -4.53 10.41
N ASN A 167 -5.60 -4.85 11.71
CA ASN A 167 -6.10 -3.98 12.77
C ASN A 167 -5.44 -2.58 12.75
N SER A 168 -4.13 -2.52 12.52
CA SER A 168 -3.38 -1.25 12.39
C SER A 168 -3.81 -0.46 11.15
N VAL A 169 -4.02 -1.13 10.01
CA VAL A 169 -4.52 -0.49 8.78
C VAL A 169 -5.92 0.10 9.00
N MET A 170 -6.78 -0.57 9.76
CA MET A 170 -8.13 -0.06 10.07
C MET A 170 -8.14 1.22 10.91
N LYS A 171 -7.01 1.61 11.52
CA LYS A 171 -6.87 2.90 12.22
C LYS A 171 -6.63 4.08 11.27
N GLN A 172 -6.33 3.84 10.00
CA GLN A 172 -6.03 4.91 9.03
C GLN A 172 -7.29 5.68 8.64
N SER A 173 -7.10 6.89 8.11
CA SER A 173 -8.23 7.76 7.74
C SER A 173 -9.11 7.13 6.65
N GLN A 174 -10.41 7.41 6.71
CA GLN A 174 -11.39 6.95 5.73
C GLN A 174 -11.02 7.37 4.29
N GLU A 175 -10.42 8.55 4.11
CA GLU A 175 -9.99 9.05 2.81
C GLU A 175 -8.91 8.15 2.18
N VAL A 176 -7.85 7.87 2.93
CA VAL A 176 -6.75 6.98 2.48
C VAL A 176 -7.27 5.58 2.18
N LEU A 177 -8.10 5.01 3.06
CA LEU A 177 -8.66 3.66 2.88
C LEU A 177 -9.61 3.59 1.67
N THR A 178 -10.48 4.58 1.48
CA THR A 178 -11.41 4.63 0.33
C THR A 178 -10.64 4.69 -0.99
N GLU A 179 -9.59 5.49 -1.03
CA GLU A 179 -8.80 5.66 -2.25
C GLU A 179 -7.89 4.44 -2.52
N ALA A 180 -7.35 3.81 -1.48
CA ALA A 180 -6.64 2.53 -1.59
C ALA A 180 -7.56 1.40 -2.08
N GLN A 181 -8.80 1.34 -1.58
CA GLN A 181 -9.80 0.41 -2.07
C GLN A 181 -10.12 0.68 -3.55
N ARG A 182 -10.39 1.94 -3.92
CA ARG A 182 -10.75 2.30 -5.30
C ARG A 182 -9.63 1.99 -6.30
N SER A 183 -8.37 2.26 -5.92
CA SER A 183 -7.22 2.11 -6.82
C SER A 183 -6.67 0.68 -6.88
N PHE A 184 -6.72 -0.07 -5.77
CA PHE A 184 -5.97 -1.33 -5.62
C PHE A 184 -6.77 -2.50 -5.01
N ASN A 185 -8.06 -2.31 -4.72
CA ASN A 185 -8.89 -3.26 -3.95
C ASN A 185 -8.26 -3.67 -2.61
N ALA A 186 -7.45 -2.79 -2.01
CA ALA A 186 -6.59 -3.13 -0.89
C ALA A 186 -7.39 -3.56 0.36
N CYS A 187 -8.49 -2.88 0.68
CA CYS A 187 -9.28 -3.22 1.86
C CYS A 187 -10.00 -4.56 1.71
N SER A 188 -10.59 -4.83 0.54
CA SER A 188 -11.20 -6.14 0.24
C SER A 188 -10.20 -7.28 0.31
N ARG A 189 -8.97 -7.08 -0.17
CA ARG A 189 -7.88 -8.06 -0.05
C ARG A 189 -7.52 -8.34 1.40
N LEU A 190 -7.40 -7.29 2.23
CA LEU A 190 -7.13 -7.46 3.66
C LEU A 190 -8.25 -8.21 4.39
N VAL A 191 -9.53 -7.96 4.06
CA VAL A 191 -10.66 -8.74 4.60
C VAL A 191 -10.55 -10.21 4.17
N SER A 192 -10.34 -10.46 2.88
CA SER A 192 -10.17 -11.82 2.36
C SER A 192 -8.97 -12.54 2.97
N ALA A 193 -7.88 -11.82 3.26
CA ALA A 193 -6.72 -12.34 3.96
C ALA A 193 -7.07 -12.82 5.38
N VAL A 194 -7.86 -12.03 6.13
CA VAL A 194 -8.34 -12.42 7.47
C VAL A 194 -9.23 -13.66 7.41
N GLU A 195 -10.16 -13.73 6.45
CA GLU A 195 -10.99 -14.92 6.21
C GLU A 195 -10.14 -16.15 5.88
N THR A 196 -9.11 -15.96 5.06
CA THR A 196 -8.17 -17.02 4.66
C THR A 196 -7.35 -17.53 5.85
N ILE A 197 -6.89 -16.64 6.74
CA ILE A 197 -6.18 -17.00 7.96
C ILE A 197 -7.07 -17.86 8.86
N ALA A 198 -8.33 -17.45 9.07
CA ALA A 198 -9.29 -18.20 9.86
C ALA A 198 -9.57 -19.58 9.25
N HIS A 199 -9.69 -19.67 7.93
CA HIS A 199 -9.92 -20.93 7.22
C HIS A 199 -8.77 -21.95 7.41
N PHE A 200 -7.52 -21.49 7.35
CA PHE A 200 -6.35 -22.38 7.47
C PHE A 200 -5.91 -22.69 8.89
N THR A 201 -6.49 -22.03 9.89
CA THR A 201 -6.10 -22.17 11.29
C THR A 201 -7.30 -22.68 12.10
N PRO A 202 -7.40 -24.01 12.34
CA PRO A 202 -8.52 -24.57 13.09
C PRO A 202 -8.61 -23.98 14.50
N ALA A 203 -9.83 -23.66 14.94
CA ALA A 203 -10.13 -22.97 16.19
C ALA A 203 -9.39 -21.62 16.34
N PHE A 204 -9.11 -20.93 15.23
CA PHE A 204 -8.51 -19.60 15.26
C PHE A 204 -9.45 -18.60 15.93
N GLN A 205 -8.88 -17.84 16.85
CA GLN A 205 -9.56 -16.74 17.50
C GLN A 205 -8.57 -15.59 17.61
N ALA A 206 -8.97 -14.42 17.11
CA ALA A 206 -8.24 -13.18 17.26
C ALA A 206 -9.24 -12.08 17.60
N GLN A 207 -8.97 -11.30 18.64
CA GLN A 207 -9.75 -10.12 18.99
C GLN A 207 -8.78 -8.95 19.19
N LYS A 208 -8.82 -8.01 18.25
CA LYS A 208 -8.03 -6.79 18.25
C LYS A 208 -8.97 -5.59 18.39
N GLY A 209 -8.40 -4.38 18.46
CA GLY A 209 -9.18 -3.16 18.70
C GLY A 209 -10.30 -2.89 17.67
N ASN A 210 -10.04 -3.15 16.39
CA ASN A 210 -10.95 -2.86 15.28
C ASN A 210 -11.47 -4.10 14.54
N VAL A 211 -10.98 -5.30 14.89
CA VAL A 211 -11.31 -6.55 14.19
C VAL A 211 -11.34 -7.71 15.17
N ALA A 212 -12.34 -8.59 15.05
CA ALA A 212 -12.37 -9.86 15.74
C ALA A 212 -12.82 -10.95 14.78
N VAL A 213 -12.25 -12.13 14.98
CA VAL A 213 -12.34 -13.27 14.08
C VAL A 213 -12.41 -14.50 14.96
N GLN A 214 -13.36 -15.38 14.66
CA GLN A 214 -13.48 -16.66 15.35
C GLN A 214 -13.92 -17.74 14.36
N GLU A 215 -13.16 -18.83 14.31
CA GLU A 215 -13.47 -20.02 13.53
C GLU A 215 -14.24 -21.02 14.40
N PHE A 216 -15.27 -21.65 13.80
CA PHE A 216 -16.10 -22.64 14.47
C PHE A 216 -16.16 -23.93 13.66
N ALA A 217 -15.64 -25.01 14.24
CA ALA A 217 -15.90 -26.36 13.73
C ALA A 217 -17.31 -26.81 14.11
N ILE A 218 -18.24 -26.75 13.15
CA ILE A 218 -19.65 -27.09 13.36
C ILE A 218 -19.98 -28.45 12.74
N THR A 219 -20.64 -29.33 13.51
CA THR A 219 -21.24 -30.56 12.96
C THR A 219 -22.72 -30.32 12.66
N ARG A 220 -23.21 -30.85 11.53
CA ARG A 220 -24.60 -30.69 11.10
C ARG A 220 -25.61 -31.11 12.18
N GLN A 221 -25.39 -32.27 12.81
CA GLN A 221 -26.27 -32.80 13.85
C GLN A 221 -26.18 -32.04 15.19
N GLY A 222 -25.07 -31.33 15.42
CA GLY A 222 -24.84 -30.58 16.66
C GLY A 222 -25.17 -29.09 16.55
N PHE A 223 -25.58 -28.59 15.38
CA PHE A 223 -25.82 -27.16 15.19
C PHE A 223 -27.22 -26.75 15.65
N HIS A 224 -27.26 -25.94 16.70
CA HIS A 224 -28.50 -25.44 17.30
C HIS A 224 -28.66 -23.92 17.14
N GLY A 225 -27.90 -23.33 16.21
CA GLY A 225 -27.77 -21.89 16.03
C GLY A 225 -26.48 -21.33 16.64
N LEU A 226 -26.13 -20.12 16.21
CA LEU A 226 -24.95 -19.38 16.66
C LEU A 226 -25.35 -17.92 16.83
N THR A 227 -25.08 -17.34 18.01
CA THR A 227 -25.21 -15.89 18.22
C THR A 227 -23.85 -15.32 18.56
N CYS A 228 -23.38 -14.37 17.76
CA CYS A 228 -22.16 -13.61 18.01
C CYS A 228 -22.51 -12.15 18.25
N THR A 229 -22.01 -11.58 19.35
CA THR A 229 -22.31 -10.21 19.76
C THR A 229 -21.02 -9.48 20.08
N TRP A 230 -20.91 -8.27 19.53
CA TRP A 230 -19.83 -7.33 19.76
C TRP A 230 -20.28 -6.25 20.76
N TYR A 231 -19.55 -6.13 21.85
CA TYR A 231 -19.84 -5.21 22.94
C TYR A 231 -18.86 -4.04 22.99
N SER A 232 -19.34 -2.88 23.43
CA SER A 232 -18.52 -1.74 23.84
C SER A 232 -18.79 -1.37 25.30
N HIS A 233 -17.79 -0.76 25.92
CA HIS A 233 -17.83 -0.24 27.28
C HIS A 233 -17.26 1.18 27.26
N HIS A 234 -18.05 2.17 27.67
CA HIS A 234 -17.71 3.60 27.59
C HIS A 234 -17.19 4.07 26.22
N GLY A 235 -17.76 3.54 25.12
CA GLY A 235 -17.37 3.90 23.75
C GLY A 235 -16.08 3.26 23.26
N ALA A 236 -15.39 2.46 24.10
CA ALA A 236 -14.30 1.60 23.68
C ALA A 236 -14.85 0.18 23.47
N ILE A 237 -14.42 -0.47 22.38
CA ILE A 237 -14.74 -1.86 22.12
C ILE A 237 -14.21 -2.73 23.26
N SER A 238 -15.05 -3.62 23.80
CA SER A 238 -14.69 -4.46 24.94
C SER A 238 -14.49 -5.92 24.54
N ASP A 239 -15.53 -6.58 24.00
CA ASP A 239 -15.54 -8.03 23.83
C ASP A 239 -16.35 -8.45 22.61
N PHE A 240 -15.83 -9.44 21.88
CA PHE A 240 -16.57 -10.19 20.87
C PHE A 240 -16.83 -11.60 21.40
N LEU A 241 -18.11 -11.94 21.58
CA LEU A 241 -18.51 -13.21 22.20
C LEU A 241 -19.49 -13.95 21.31
N CYS A 242 -19.22 -15.24 21.10
CA CYS A 242 -20.06 -16.13 20.30
C CYS A 242 -20.53 -17.33 21.11
N PHE A 243 -21.81 -17.67 20.98
CA PHE A 243 -22.46 -18.77 21.69
C PHE A 243 -23.10 -19.73 20.68
N VAL A 244 -22.63 -20.97 20.69
CA VAL A 244 -23.21 -22.09 19.93
C VAL A 244 -24.24 -22.77 20.84
N ALA A 245 -25.39 -22.15 21.05
CA ALA A 245 -26.48 -22.71 21.84
C ALA A 245 -27.82 -22.01 21.52
N ASN A 246 -28.92 -22.67 21.90
CA ASN A 246 -30.29 -22.15 21.77
C ASN A 246 -30.61 -21.02 22.78
N GLU A 247 -29.68 -20.72 23.69
CA GLU A 247 -29.79 -19.58 24.59
C GLU A 247 -29.26 -18.34 23.88
N THR A 248 -30.15 -17.39 23.58
CA THR A 248 -29.75 -16.01 23.37
C THR A 248 -28.98 -15.59 24.61
N ALA A 249 -27.65 -15.53 24.52
CA ALA A 249 -26.78 -15.16 25.61
C ALA A 249 -27.01 -13.68 25.95
N PHE A 250 -28.07 -13.39 26.70
CA PHE A 250 -28.20 -12.18 27.49
C PHE A 250 -27.23 -12.32 28.67
N ILE A 251 -25.95 -12.15 28.39
CA ILE A 251 -24.96 -11.92 29.45
C ILE A 251 -25.35 -10.60 30.08
N GLY A 252 -25.50 -10.58 31.41
CA GLY A 252 -25.87 -9.39 32.17
C GLY A 252 -24.95 -8.22 31.85
N THR A 253 -25.37 -7.36 30.92
CA THR A 253 -24.66 -6.18 30.43
C THR A 253 -24.92 -4.99 31.34
N LYS A 254 -24.67 -5.12 32.65
CA LYS A 254 -24.49 -3.89 33.43
C LYS A 254 -23.25 -3.20 32.85
N ASP A 255 -23.50 -2.06 32.21
CA ASP A 255 -22.53 -1.13 31.61
C ASP A 255 -21.94 -1.47 30.22
N LYS A 256 -22.40 -2.54 29.55
CA LYS A 256 -21.99 -2.87 28.16
C LYS A 256 -23.09 -2.54 27.14
N VAL A 257 -22.71 -1.89 26.04
CA VAL A 257 -23.58 -1.58 24.90
C VAL A 257 -23.33 -2.59 23.78
N VAL A 258 -24.39 -3.05 23.13
CA VAL A 258 -24.27 -3.91 21.94
C VAL A 258 -24.04 -3.02 20.72
N GLU A 259 -22.91 -3.18 20.05
CA GLU A 259 -22.58 -2.46 18.82
C GLU A 259 -23.09 -3.20 17.59
N ALA A 260 -22.90 -4.53 17.57
CA ALA A 260 -23.36 -5.40 16.49
C ALA A 260 -23.69 -6.79 17.05
N SER A 261 -24.66 -7.46 16.45
CA SER A 261 -24.97 -8.86 16.74
C SER A 261 -25.39 -9.57 15.46
N ILE A 262 -24.88 -10.79 15.28
CA ILE A 262 -25.27 -11.68 14.20
C ILE A 262 -25.84 -12.96 14.79
N GLN A 263 -26.98 -13.39 14.26
CA GLN A 263 -27.66 -14.61 14.66
C GLN A 263 -27.78 -15.52 13.45
N VAL A 264 -27.21 -16.72 13.56
CA VAL A 264 -27.31 -17.79 12.58
C VAL A 264 -28.33 -18.80 13.10
N PRO A 265 -29.47 -19.00 12.40
CA PRO A 265 -30.54 -19.85 12.89
C PRO A 265 -30.16 -21.33 12.80
N ALA A 266 -30.67 -22.15 13.72
CA ALA A 266 -30.45 -23.62 13.74
C ALA A 266 -30.80 -24.30 12.40
N ARG A 267 -31.74 -23.73 11.65
CA ARG A 267 -32.23 -24.25 10.36
C ARG A 267 -31.27 -24.08 9.18
N LEU A 268 -30.10 -23.47 9.38
CA LEU A 268 -29.15 -23.18 8.29
C LEU A 268 -28.85 -24.42 7.43
N PHE A 269 -28.74 -25.60 8.06
CA PHE A 269 -28.39 -26.85 7.38
C PHE A 269 -29.59 -27.75 7.04
N GLU A 270 -30.83 -27.28 7.23
CA GLU A 270 -32.04 -28.05 6.86
C GLU A 270 -32.19 -28.17 5.33
N GLN A 271 -31.76 -27.16 4.56
CA GLN A 271 -31.90 -27.15 3.09
C GLN A 271 -30.84 -27.97 2.34
N LEU A 272 -29.87 -28.55 3.05
CA LEU A 272 -28.84 -29.44 2.49
C LEU A 272 -29.26 -30.93 2.58
N GLU A 273 -30.56 -31.19 2.73
CA GLU A 273 -31.18 -32.53 2.60
C GLU A 273 -31.47 -32.88 1.15
#